data_AF-A0A5R9FRA2-F1
#
_entry.id   AF-A0A5R9FRA2-F1
#
_cell.length_a   1.000
_cell.length_b   1.000
_cell.length_c   1.000
_cell.angle_alpha   90.00
_cell.angle_beta   90.00
_cell.angle_gamma   90.00
#
_symmetry.space_group_name_H-M   'P 1'
#
loop_
_entity.id
_entity.type
_entity.pdbx_description
1 polymer ?
#
loop_
_entity_poly.entity_id
_entity_poly.type
_entity_poly.pdbx_seq_one_letter_code
_entity_poly.pdbx_strand_id
1 'polypeptide(L)'
;MTEDFEAILQGGSEELAARTSALPAAMVRERGDELRRRHRMATAALAVALVAAVGGGAFAVTGHSRQAPPPEAVVSPTTPATFTAPPTVTPKPPSAAPDGPAATSPSSPPSPPCRSLVVPQGVKDAVTLAYRRSQPGLVHIAPVKGTFYYGECDGVFYAGTSFTPTADATENELVQLQDEGGAEKYFTKAKGSAWTFVAGDGLPRDPGGCAAIREIPARLAALWGDCLARP
;
A
#
# COMPACT_ATOMS: atom_id res chain seq x y z
N MET A 1 -57.32 8.12 -7.96
CA MET A 1 -56.18 8.98 -8.36
C MET A 1 -54.82 8.34 -8.02
N THR A 2 -54.72 7.01 -7.98
CA THR A 2 -53.48 6.28 -7.61
C THR A 2 -52.90 5.48 -8.78
N GLU A 3 -53.74 5.08 -9.74
CA GLU A 3 -53.33 4.21 -10.86
C GLU A 3 -52.46 4.96 -11.90
N ASP A 4 -52.70 6.25 -12.13
CA ASP A 4 -51.88 7.04 -13.07
C ASP A 4 -50.45 7.28 -12.57
N PHE A 5 -50.26 7.37 -11.26
CA PHE A 5 -48.93 7.66 -10.69
C PHE A 5 -48.01 6.44 -10.75
N GLU A 6 -48.58 5.25 -10.56
CA GLU A 6 -47.86 3.98 -10.66
C GLU A 6 -47.42 3.71 -12.11
N ALA A 7 -48.28 4.01 -13.09
CA ALA A 7 -47.93 3.91 -14.51
C ALA A 7 -46.79 4.87 -14.91
N ILE A 8 -46.77 6.09 -14.35
CA ILE A 8 -45.69 7.07 -14.61
C ILE A 8 -44.36 6.60 -14.01
N LEU A 9 -44.38 6.03 -12.80
CA LEU A 9 -43.17 5.49 -12.16
C LEU A 9 -42.62 4.29 -12.93
N GLN A 10 -43.50 3.40 -13.39
CA GLN A 10 -43.09 2.20 -14.12
C GLN A 10 -42.47 2.57 -15.48
N GLY A 11 -43.11 3.46 -16.24
CA GLY A 11 -42.57 3.94 -17.52
C GLY A 11 -41.23 4.67 -17.38
N GLY A 12 -41.05 5.48 -16.34
CA GLY A 12 -39.79 6.15 -16.05
C GLY A 12 -38.64 5.18 -15.71
N SER A 13 -38.95 4.10 -14.99
CA SER A 13 -37.96 3.08 -14.61
C SER A 13 -37.48 2.25 -15.81
N GLU A 14 -38.39 1.90 -16.73
CA GLU A 14 -38.06 1.16 -17.95
C GLU A 14 -37.24 2.02 -18.94
N GLU A 15 -37.57 3.30 -19.08
CA GLU A 15 -36.80 4.22 -19.93
C GLU A 15 -35.38 4.45 -19.38
N LEU A 16 -35.23 4.55 -18.06
CA LEU A 16 -33.91 4.70 -17.43
C LEU A 16 -33.07 3.42 -17.59
N ALA A 17 -33.69 2.24 -17.43
CA ALA A 17 -33.03 0.95 -17.62
C ALA A 17 -32.62 0.71 -19.09
N ALA A 18 -33.42 1.15 -20.06
CA ALA A 18 -33.09 1.09 -21.47
C ALA A 18 -31.90 1.99 -21.84
N ARG A 19 -31.79 3.18 -21.21
CA ARG A 19 -30.67 4.11 -21.44
C ARG A 19 -29.37 3.69 -20.76
N THR A 20 -29.41 2.93 -19.67
CA THR A 20 -28.22 2.57 -18.87
C THR A 20 -27.58 1.22 -19.21
N SER A 21 -28.27 0.31 -19.92
CA SER A 21 -27.91 -1.12 -19.88
C SER A 21 -26.93 -1.64 -20.95
N ALA A 22 -26.50 -0.86 -21.97
CA ALA A 22 -25.68 -1.45 -23.04
C ALA A 22 -24.41 -0.66 -23.44
N LEU A 23 -24.45 0.67 -23.47
CA LEU A 23 -23.36 1.48 -24.04
C LEU A 23 -22.22 1.83 -23.06
N PRO A 24 -22.46 2.11 -21.75
CA PRO A 24 -21.37 2.53 -20.85
C PRO A 24 -20.43 1.38 -20.47
N ALA A 25 -20.99 0.18 -20.25
CA ALA A 25 -20.22 -0.95 -19.73
C ALA A 25 -19.22 -1.51 -20.75
N ALA A 26 -19.55 -1.48 -22.04
CA ALA A 26 -18.64 -1.91 -23.11
C ALA A 26 -17.44 -0.94 -23.24
N MET A 27 -17.70 0.38 -23.24
CA MET A 27 -16.65 1.40 -23.29
C MET A 27 -15.72 1.36 -22.06
N VAL A 28 -16.27 1.11 -20.86
CA VAL A 28 -15.46 0.98 -19.63
C VAL A 28 -14.55 -0.26 -19.70
N ARG A 29 -15.05 -1.39 -20.21
CA ARG A 29 -14.23 -2.61 -20.41
C ARG A 29 -13.12 -2.38 -21.45
N GLU A 30 -13.44 -1.75 -22.57
CA GLU A 30 -12.45 -1.45 -23.62
C GLU A 30 -11.35 -0.52 -23.10
N ARG A 31 -11.71 0.51 -22.34
CA ARG A 31 -10.73 1.43 -21.73
C ARG A 31 -9.86 0.75 -20.67
N GLY A 32 -10.42 -0.16 -19.89
CA GLY A 32 -9.67 -0.96 -18.92
C GLY A 32 -8.66 -1.92 -19.57
N ASP A 33 -9.01 -2.49 -20.72
CA ASP A 33 -8.12 -3.40 -21.45
C ASP A 33 -6.97 -2.66 -22.14
N GLU A 34 -7.22 -1.47 -22.67
CA GLU A 34 -6.17 -0.59 -23.22
C GLU A 34 -5.13 -0.20 -22.15
N LEU A 35 -5.58 0.16 -20.94
CA LEU A 35 -4.69 0.45 -19.82
C LEU A 35 -3.85 -0.75 -19.40
N ARG A 36 -4.45 -1.96 -19.33
CA ARG A 36 -3.71 -3.20 -19.03
C ARG A 36 -2.65 -3.53 -20.08
N ARG A 37 -2.90 -3.26 -21.36
CA ARG A 37 -1.89 -3.44 -22.43
C ARG A 37 -0.71 -2.50 -22.27
N ARG A 38 -0.95 -1.22 -21.97
CA ARG A 38 0.12 -0.23 -21.75
C ARG A 38 0.98 -0.57 -20.55
N HIS A 39 0.37 -1.01 -19.45
CA HIS A 39 1.11 -1.39 -18.26
C HIS A 39 2.04 -2.59 -18.49
N ARG A 40 1.59 -3.59 -19.26
CA ARG A 40 2.42 -4.76 -19.63
C ARG A 40 3.61 -4.38 -20.51
N MET A 41 3.43 -3.43 -21.44
CA MET A 41 4.53 -2.92 -22.27
C MET A 41 5.57 -2.12 -21.46
N ALA A 42 5.15 -1.36 -20.44
CA ALA A 42 6.06 -0.58 -19.60
C ALA A 42 6.97 -1.47 -18.73
N THR A 43 6.47 -2.61 -18.24
CA THR A 43 7.27 -3.58 -17.45
C THR A 43 8.34 -4.31 -18.24
N ALA A 44 8.22 -4.44 -19.57
CA ALA A 44 9.24 -5.09 -20.40
C ALA A 44 10.49 -4.21 -20.61
N ALA A 45 10.33 -2.88 -20.62
CA ALA A 45 11.44 -1.96 -20.81
C ALA A 45 12.37 -1.83 -19.58
N LEU A 46 11.84 -2.04 -18.37
CA LEU A 46 12.61 -1.90 -17.12
C LEU A 46 13.48 -3.13 -16.80
N ALA A 47 13.17 -4.30 -17.37
CA ALA A 47 13.98 -5.51 -17.19
C ALA A 47 15.26 -5.54 -18.04
N VAL A 48 15.35 -4.73 -19.11
CA VAL A 48 16.54 -4.66 -19.98
C VAL A 48 17.61 -3.72 -19.40
N ALA A 49 17.24 -2.76 -18.53
CA ALA A 49 18.17 -1.77 -18.00
C ALA A 49 18.98 -2.24 -16.77
N LEU A 50 18.55 -3.30 -16.06
CA LEU A 50 19.18 -3.74 -14.81
C LEU A 50 20.30 -4.78 -14.95
N VAL A 51 20.54 -5.33 -16.15
CA VAL A 51 21.63 -6.30 -16.38
C VAL A 51 22.97 -5.62 -16.75
N ALA A 52 23.00 -4.30 -16.99
CA ALA A 52 24.22 -3.59 -17.40
C ALA A 52 25.06 -3.00 -16.25
N ALA A 53 24.64 -3.11 -14.98
CA ALA A 53 25.21 -2.33 -13.88
C ALA A 53 26.08 -3.11 -12.87
N VAL A 54 26.44 -4.37 -13.14
CA VAL A 54 27.32 -5.15 -12.26
C VAL A 54 28.42 -5.82 -13.08
N GLY A 55 29.49 -5.09 -13.39
CA GLY A 55 30.69 -5.68 -14.00
C GLY A 55 31.78 -4.68 -14.41
N GLY A 56 32.75 -4.45 -13.52
CA GLY A 56 34.08 -3.88 -13.82
C GLY A 56 34.10 -2.36 -14.01
N GLY A 57 34.98 -1.58 -13.39
CA GLY A 57 36.41 -1.84 -13.20
C GLY A 57 37.20 -0.92 -14.15
N ALA A 58 38.00 -0.02 -13.58
CA ALA A 58 38.76 1.07 -14.21
C ALA A 58 39.50 0.73 -15.53
N PHE A 59 39.69 1.71 -16.43
CA PHE A 59 40.95 2.15 -17.06
C PHE A 59 40.71 3.33 -18.02
N ALA A 60 41.78 4.07 -18.32
CA ALA A 60 41.81 5.38 -18.96
C ALA A 60 42.06 5.34 -20.48
N VAL A 61 42.00 6.53 -21.11
CA VAL A 61 42.80 6.98 -22.28
C VAL A 61 42.33 6.62 -23.71
N THR A 62 42.00 7.70 -24.45
CA THR A 62 42.16 8.03 -25.91
C THR A 62 41.74 7.08 -27.03
N GLY A 63 41.21 7.67 -28.12
CA GLY A 63 41.65 7.32 -29.48
C GLY A 63 40.56 7.03 -30.51
N HIS A 64 40.60 7.76 -31.62
CA HIS A 64 39.81 7.54 -32.84
C HIS A 64 40.25 6.26 -33.57
N SER A 65 39.32 5.52 -34.20
CA SER A 65 39.35 5.18 -35.64
C SER A 65 38.38 4.07 -36.04
N ARG A 66 37.95 4.18 -37.31
CA ARG A 66 37.16 3.26 -38.14
C ARG A 66 37.72 1.82 -38.15
N GLN A 67 36.88 0.81 -38.33
CA GLN A 67 37.02 -0.22 -39.39
C GLN A 67 35.80 -1.16 -39.43
N ALA A 68 35.59 -1.77 -40.60
CA ALA A 68 34.43 -2.53 -41.08
C ALA A 68 34.51 -4.06 -40.72
N PRO A 69 33.61 -4.95 -41.25
CA PRO A 69 33.23 -6.32 -40.75
C PRO A 69 34.27 -7.41 -41.15
N PRO A 70 34.11 -8.78 -41.04
CA PRO A 70 32.96 -9.73 -40.84
C PRO A 70 33.35 -10.96 -39.92
N PRO A 71 33.13 -12.28 -40.19
CA PRO A 71 31.98 -13.14 -40.59
C PRO A 71 31.67 -14.34 -39.63
N GLU A 72 30.64 -15.11 -39.98
CA GLU A 72 30.45 -16.60 -39.90
C GLU A 72 30.85 -17.45 -38.66
N ALA A 73 29.79 -18.04 -38.09
CA ALA A 73 29.50 -19.49 -38.00
C ALA A 73 30.05 -20.40 -36.87
N VAL A 74 29.19 -21.39 -36.60
CA VAL A 74 29.37 -22.80 -36.19
C VAL A 74 29.14 -23.22 -34.71
N VAL A 75 28.24 -24.22 -34.61
CA VAL A 75 28.03 -25.35 -33.66
C VAL A 75 27.32 -25.14 -32.29
N SER A 76 26.19 -25.86 -32.17
CA SER A 76 25.45 -26.33 -30.97
C SER A 76 26.24 -27.41 -30.17
N PRO A 77 25.62 -28.25 -29.29
CA PRO A 77 24.72 -28.05 -28.15
C PRO A 77 25.29 -28.71 -26.86
N THR A 78 24.82 -28.38 -25.65
CA THR A 78 25.06 -29.22 -24.46
C THR A 78 23.95 -29.08 -23.39
N THR A 79 23.17 -30.17 -23.29
CA THR A 79 22.65 -30.91 -22.12
C THR A 79 21.88 -30.20 -20.98
N PRO A 80 20.72 -30.75 -20.55
CA PRO A 80 19.96 -30.28 -19.38
C PRO A 80 20.54 -30.80 -18.05
N ALA A 81 20.39 -30.01 -16.99
CA ALA A 81 20.76 -30.40 -15.62
C ALA A 81 19.59 -31.08 -14.89
N THR A 82 19.86 -32.29 -14.41
CA THR A 82 19.01 -33.10 -13.51
C THR A 82 18.99 -32.50 -12.11
N PHE A 83 17.79 -32.29 -11.55
CA PHE A 83 17.61 -31.99 -10.13
C PHE A 83 17.60 -33.30 -9.32
N THR A 84 18.55 -33.44 -8.40
CA THR A 84 18.57 -34.51 -7.39
C THR A 84 18.32 -33.87 -6.02
N ALA A 85 17.19 -34.18 -5.39
CA ALA A 85 16.90 -33.79 -4.01
C ALA A 85 17.72 -34.62 -3.01
N PRO A 86 18.23 -34.04 -1.90
CA PRO A 86 18.75 -34.80 -0.77
C PRO A 86 17.70 -35.05 0.33
N PRO A 87 17.91 -36.08 1.16
CA PRO A 87 16.86 -36.77 1.91
C PRO A 87 16.54 -36.20 3.29
N THR A 88 15.32 -36.49 3.71
CA THR A 88 14.79 -36.47 5.09
C THR A 88 15.74 -37.17 6.07
N VAL A 89 16.10 -36.50 7.17
CA VAL A 89 16.79 -37.12 8.32
C VAL A 89 15.95 -36.90 9.59
N THR A 90 15.49 -38.02 10.13
CA THR A 90 14.71 -38.20 11.38
C THR A 90 15.66 -38.12 12.60
N PRO A 91 15.19 -37.79 13.82
CA PRO A 91 15.96 -37.07 14.85
C PRO A 91 16.77 -37.97 15.80
N LYS A 92 17.79 -37.37 16.42
CA LYS A 92 18.63 -37.99 17.46
C LYS A 92 18.54 -37.16 18.76
N PRO A 93 18.08 -37.73 19.88
CA PRO A 93 18.26 -37.13 21.21
C PRO A 93 19.58 -37.62 21.84
N PRO A 94 20.29 -36.72 22.52
CA PRO A 94 20.88 -37.08 23.82
C PRO A 94 20.59 -35.97 24.84
N SER A 95 20.02 -36.30 25.98
CA SER A 95 20.71 -36.79 27.19
C SER A 95 20.89 -35.64 28.18
N ALA A 96 20.26 -35.83 29.34
CA ALA A 96 20.20 -34.92 30.46
C ALA A 96 21.54 -34.76 31.20
N ALA A 97 21.74 -33.55 31.75
CA ALA A 97 22.38 -33.18 33.03
C ALA A 97 23.01 -31.77 32.93
N PRO A 98 23.32 -31.06 34.05
CA PRO A 98 22.52 -30.77 35.23
C PRO A 98 22.34 -29.25 35.44
N ASP A 99 21.46 -28.89 36.38
CA ASP A 99 21.08 -27.54 36.80
C ASP A 99 22.25 -26.54 36.95
N GLY A 100 22.33 -25.58 36.02
CA GLY A 100 23.02 -24.32 36.22
C GLY A 100 21.99 -23.26 36.67
N PRO A 101 22.27 -22.44 37.69
CA PRO A 101 21.33 -21.45 38.18
C PRO A 101 20.92 -20.53 37.03
N ALA A 102 19.61 -20.55 36.74
CA ALA A 102 18.99 -19.65 35.78
C ALA A 102 19.40 -18.22 36.11
N ALA A 103 20.29 -17.66 35.28
CA ALA A 103 20.54 -16.24 35.30
C ALA A 103 19.20 -15.57 35.01
N THR A 104 18.60 -15.00 36.06
CA THR A 104 17.46 -14.11 35.95
C THR A 104 17.86 -12.99 35.00
N SER A 105 17.43 -13.11 33.74
CA SER A 105 17.50 -12.01 32.79
C SER A 105 16.88 -10.78 33.46
N PRO A 106 17.58 -9.64 33.50
CA PRO A 106 17.02 -8.43 34.09
C PRO A 106 15.72 -8.12 33.34
N SER A 107 14.62 -8.10 34.10
CA SER A 107 13.31 -7.71 33.60
C SER A 107 13.46 -6.34 32.95
N SER A 108 13.22 -6.26 31.64
CA SER A 108 13.25 -4.99 30.91
C SER A 108 12.32 -4.02 31.63
N PRO A 109 12.72 -2.74 31.79
CA PRO A 109 11.86 -1.76 32.43
C PRO A 109 10.51 -1.74 31.71
N PRO A 110 9.39 -1.59 32.45
CA PRO A 110 8.08 -1.54 31.82
C PRO A 110 8.07 -0.44 30.78
N SER A 111 7.84 -0.81 29.51
CA SER A 111 7.70 0.15 28.42
C SER A 111 6.64 1.19 28.80
N PRO A 112 6.90 2.48 28.56
CA PRO A 112 5.90 3.53 28.74
C PRO A 112 4.51 3.11 28.21
N PRO A 113 3.43 3.36 28.97
CA PRO A 113 2.11 2.90 28.57
C PRO A 113 1.62 3.67 27.34
N CYS A 114 1.21 2.93 26.32
CA CYS A 114 0.44 3.47 25.20
C CYS A 114 -0.85 4.14 25.69
N ARG A 115 -1.24 5.23 25.05
CA ARG A 115 -2.50 5.93 25.34
C ARG A 115 -3.14 6.51 24.10
N SER A 116 -4.47 6.48 24.09
CA SER A 116 -5.28 7.29 23.16
C SER A 116 -5.33 8.73 23.65
N LEU A 117 -5.35 9.67 22.71
CA LEU A 117 -5.31 11.10 22.97
C LEU A 117 -6.48 11.79 22.28
N VAL A 118 -6.93 12.91 22.85
CA VAL A 118 -7.88 13.79 22.17
C VAL A 118 -7.21 14.41 20.96
N VAL A 119 -7.90 14.46 19.82
CA VAL A 119 -7.36 14.98 18.56
C VAL A 119 -7.49 16.51 18.50
N PRO A 120 -6.43 17.31 18.73
CA PRO A 120 -6.50 18.74 18.52
C PRO A 120 -6.53 19.06 17.02
N GLN A 121 -7.08 20.22 16.66
CA GLN A 121 -7.18 20.63 15.25
C GLN A 121 -5.80 20.71 14.57
N GLY A 122 -4.78 21.24 15.25
CA GLY A 122 -3.43 21.31 14.69
C GLY A 122 -2.81 19.95 14.36
N VAL A 123 -3.23 18.86 15.01
CA VAL A 123 -2.79 17.50 14.62
C VAL A 123 -3.49 17.06 13.34
N LYS A 124 -4.79 17.34 13.19
CA LYS A 124 -5.52 17.06 11.94
C LYS A 124 -4.88 17.79 10.77
N ASP A 125 -4.63 19.08 10.91
CA ASP A 125 -4.04 19.90 9.85
C ASP A 125 -2.64 19.40 9.46
N ALA A 126 -1.81 19.05 10.46
CA ALA A 126 -0.45 18.56 10.22
C ALA A 126 -0.41 17.17 9.58
N VAL A 127 -1.36 16.28 9.93
CA VAL A 127 -1.52 14.96 9.31
C VAL A 127 -2.05 15.10 7.87
N THR A 128 -3.04 15.95 7.64
CA THR A 128 -3.52 16.27 6.29
C THR A 128 -2.40 16.81 5.41
N LEU A 129 -1.58 17.72 5.94
CA LEU A 129 -0.41 18.24 5.20
C LEU A 129 0.62 17.14 4.93
N ALA A 130 0.85 16.21 5.86
CA ALA A 130 1.72 15.06 5.62
C ALA A 130 1.21 14.17 4.50
N TYR A 131 -0.10 13.92 4.45
CA TYR A 131 -0.69 13.12 3.39
C TYR A 131 -0.61 13.80 2.03
N ARG A 132 -0.86 15.11 1.96
CA ARG A 132 -0.67 15.93 0.74
C ARG A 132 0.76 15.84 0.20
N ARG A 133 1.77 15.80 1.08
CA ARG A 133 3.16 15.61 0.66
C ARG A 133 3.42 14.22 0.08
N SER A 134 2.79 13.18 0.61
CA SER A 134 2.89 11.82 0.04
C SER A 134 2.05 11.62 -1.22
N GLN A 135 1.00 12.43 -1.41
CA GLN A 135 0.08 12.36 -2.54
C GLN A 135 -0.14 13.77 -3.13
N PRO A 136 0.82 14.30 -3.92
CA PRO A 136 0.79 15.69 -4.40
C PRO A 136 -0.45 16.06 -5.23
N GLY A 137 -1.15 15.06 -5.80
CA GLY A 137 -2.38 15.25 -6.56
C GLY A 137 -3.63 15.50 -5.70
N LEU A 138 -3.57 15.28 -4.38
CA LEU A 138 -4.72 15.37 -3.47
C LEU A 138 -4.62 16.60 -2.57
N VAL A 139 -4.95 17.78 -3.09
CA VAL A 139 -4.85 19.06 -2.36
C VAL A 139 -6.13 19.34 -1.56
N HIS A 140 -7.29 19.10 -2.15
CA HIS A 140 -8.59 19.48 -1.59
C HIS A 140 -9.23 18.35 -0.79
N ILE A 141 -8.57 18.01 0.32
CA ILE A 141 -8.96 16.91 1.20
C ILE A 141 -9.07 17.35 2.66
N ALA A 142 -9.97 16.70 3.39
CA ALA A 142 -10.14 16.83 4.83
C ALA A 142 -10.32 15.46 5.50
N PRO A 143 -9.90 15.28 6.76
CA PRO A 143 -10.17 14.07 7.50
C PRO A 143 -11.68 13.84 7.66
N VAL A 144 -12.14 12.60 7.48
CA VAL A 144 -13.53 12.24 7.72
C VAL A 144 -13.88 12.47 9.21
N LYS A 145 -15.05 13.04 9.47
CA LYS A 145 -15.50 13.37 10.83
C LYS A 145 -15.78 12.10 11.64
N GLY A 146 -15.42 12.11 12.93
CA GLY A 146 -15.71 10.99 13.86
C GLY A 146 -14.80 9.77 13.70
N THR A 147 -13.68 9.95 13.04
CA THR A 147 -13.02 8.88 12.27
C THR A 147 -11.50 8.94 12.44
N PHE A 148 -11.03 9.87 13.28
CA PHE A 148 -9.63 10.18 13.49
C PHE A 148 -9.13 9.55 14.80
N TYR A 149 -8.16 8.66 14.68
CA TYR A 149 -7.45 8.06 15.79
C TYR A 149 -6.17 8.86 16.07
N TYR A 150 -5.87 9.08 17.34
CA TYR A 150 -4.65 9.75 17.77
C TYR A 150 -4.19 9.17 19.10
N GLY A 151 -2.89 8.97 19.24
CA GLY A 151 -2.31 8.35 20.41
C GLY A 151 -0.80 8.40 20.42
N GLU A 152 -0.23 7.89 21.50
CA GLU A 152 1.20 7.91 21.75
C GLU A 152 1.62 6.60 22.41
N CYS A 153 2.76 6.07 22.00
CA CYS A 153 3.50 5.02 22.69
C CYS A 153 4.97 5.40 22.70
N ASP A 154 5.64 5.27 23.83
CA ASP A 154 7.09 5.45 23.94
C ASP A 154 7.62 6.78 23.35
N GLY A 155 6.82 7.85 23.42
CA GLY A 155 7.17 9.17 22.87
C GLY A 155 7.02 9.31 21.35
N VAL A 156 6.53 8.27 20.67
CA VAL A 156 6.12 8.30 19.27
C VAL A 156 4.61 8.51 19.18
N PHE A 157 4.22 9.47 18.37
CA PHE A 157 2.83 9.78 18.08
C PHE A 157 2.36 9.01 16.86
N TYR A 158 1.12 8.55 16.93
CA TYR A 158 0.46 7.80 15.87
C TYR A 158 -0.89 8.44 15.56
N ALA A 159 -1.26 8.44 14.29
CA ALA A 159 -2.57 8.88 13.86
C ALA A 159 -3.12 7.95 12.77
N GLY A 160 -4.44 7.79 12.76
CA GLY A 160 -5.19 7.10 11.72
C GLY A 160 -6.38 7.95 11.29
N THR A 161 -6.58 8.13 9.99
CA THR A 161 -7.78 8.79 9.46
C THR A 161 -8.04 8.39 8.01
N SER A 162 -9.30 8.39 7.57
CA SER A 162 -9.61 8.47 6.13
C SER A 162 -9.79 9.92 5.69
N PHE A 163 -9.79 10.16 4.39
CA PHE A 163 -9.95 11.50 3.82
C PHE A 163 -11.15 11.56 2.88
N THR A 164 -11.87 12.68 2.95
CA THR A 164 -12.95 13.03 2.02
C THR A 164 -12.54 14.26 1.21
N PRO A 165 -13.01 14.40 -0.04
CA PRO A 165 -12.86 15.64 -0.77
C PRO A 165 -13.52 16.82 -0.02
N THR A 166 -12.94 18.00 -0.15
CA THR A 166 -13.58 19.28 0.22
C THR A 166 -14.39 19.84 -0.94
N ALA A 167 -15.15 20.92 -0.71
CA ALA A 167 -16.00 21.53 -1.73
C ALA A 167 -15.24 21.97 -2.99
N ASP A 168 -13.98 22.36 -2.85
CA ASP A 168 -13.13 22.85 -3.95
C ASP A 168 -12.37 21.73 -4.68
N ALA A 169 -12.68 20.45 -4.40
CA ALA A 169 -12.00 19.33 -5.04
C ALA A 169 -12.27 19.27 -6.54
N THR A 170 -11.19 19.10 -7.31
CA THR A 170 -11.23 18.94 -8.77
C THR A 170 -11.72 17.55 -9.14
N GLU A 171 -12.23 17.37 -10.37
CA GLU A 171 -12.66 16.05 -10.87
C GLU A 171 -11.54 14.99 -10.77
N ASN A 172 -10.30 15.39 -11.05
CA ASN A 172 -9.15 14.49 -10.95
C ASN A 172 -8.89 14.02 -9.49
N GLU A 173 -9.10 14.90 -8.51
CA GLU A 173 -9.01 14.55 -7.09
C GLU A 173 -10.15 13.62 -6.67
N LEU A 174 -11.37 13.85 -7.17
CA LEU A 174 -12.51 12.98 -6.90
C LEU A 174 -12.29 11.56 -7.44
N VAL A 175 -11.64 11.42 -8.60
CA VAL A 175 -11.27 10.11 -9.14
C VAL A 175 -10.19 9.45 -8.29
N GLN A 176 -9.10 10.17 -7.98
CA GLN A 176 -8.03 9.62 -7.13
C GLN A 176 -8.54 9.20 -5.74
N LEU A 177 -9.48 9.94 -5.14
CA LEU A 177 -10.06 9.58 -3.85
C LEU A 177 -11.02 8.40 -3.89
N GLN A 178 -11.55 8.01 -5.06
CA GLN A 178 -12.31 6.77 -5.18
C GLN A 178 -11.39 5.55 -5.06
N ASP A 179 -10.19 5.64 -5.62
CA ASP A 179 -9.20 4.57 -5.56
C ASP A 179 -8.49 4.54 -4.19
N GLU A 180 -8.17 5.71 -3.64
CA GLU A 180 -7.31 5.84 -2.45
C GLU A 180 -8.01 6.37 -1.19
N GLY A 181 -9.00 7.26 -1.34
CA GLY A 181 -9.49 8.14 -0.28
C GLY A 181 -10.35 7.48 0.79
N GLY A 182 -11.07 6.42 0.42
CA GLY A 182 -11.93 5.67 1.36
C GLY A 182 -11.14 4.91 2.43
N ALA A 183 -9.97 4.40 2.06
CA ALA A 183 -9.13 3.63 2.97
C ALA A 183 -8.56 4.49 4.11
N GLU A 184 -8.51 3.92 5.31
CA GLU A 184 -7.82 4.54 6.46
C GLU A 184 -6.34 4.72 6.11
N LYS A 185 -5.77 5.86 6.48
CA LYS A 185 -4.35 6.19 6.29
C LYS A 185 -3.72 6.37 7.67
N TYR A 186 -2.53 5.83 7.83
CA TYR A 186 -1.81 5.80 9.09
C TYR A 186 -0.53 6.61 9.01
N PHE A 187 -0.21 7.26 10.12
CA PHE A 187 0.89 8.21 10.22
C PHE A 187 1.64 8.02 11.52
N THR A 188 2.93 8.32 11.49
CA THR A 188 3.79 8.33 12.68
C THR A 188 4.54 9.65 12.77
N LYS A 189 4.90 10.01 14.00
CA LYS A 189 5.72 11.18 14.30
C LYS A 189 6.54 10.91 15.55
N ALA A 190 7.86 10.93 15.40
CA ALA A 190 8.76 10.96 16.54
C ALA A 190 8.69 12.34 17.23
N LYS A 191 9.10 12.41 18.49
CA LYS A 191 9.15 13.68 19.22
C LYS A 191 10.05 14.68 18.50
N GLY A 192 9.52 15.85 18.17
CA GLY A 192 10.23 16.91 17.44
C GLY A 192 10.33 16.72 15.93
N SER A 193 9.80 15.64 15.35
CA SER A 193 9.80 15.43 13.89
C SER A 193 8.51 15.92 13.23
N ALA A 194 8.50 15.94 11.90
CA ALA A 194 7.27 16.04 11.12
C ALA A 194 6.48 14.72 11.16
N TRP A 195 5.20 14.79 10.81
CA TRP A 195 4.37 13.62 10.53
C TRP A 195 4.75 12.99 9.20
N THR A 196 4.77 11.66 9.18
CA THR A 196 5.11 10.82 8.03
C THR A 196 3.99 9.83 7.79
N PHE A 197 3.56 9.69 6.53
CA PHE A 197 2.65 8.63 6.10
C PHE A 197 3.40 7.29 6.11
N VAL A 198 2.83 6.26 6.74
CA VAL A 198 3.46 4.94 6.84
C VAL A 198 2.75 3.87 6.04
N ALA A 199 1.42 3.87 6.08
CA ALA A 199 0.61 2.84 5.43
C ALA A 199 -0.83 3.35 5.25
N GLY A 200 -1.58 2.69 4.37
CA GLY A 200 -3.02 2.78 4.35
C GLY A 200 -3.62 1.38 4.39
N ASP A 201 -4.90 1.31 4.77
CA ASP A 201 -5.67 0.10 4.54
C ASP A 201 -5.69 -0.19 3.03
N GLY A 202 -5.51 -1.47 2.68
CA GLY A 202 -5.77 -1.92 1.31
C GLY A 202 -7.26 -1.95 1.00
N LEU A 203 -7.59 -2.21 -0.27
CA LEU A 203 -8.93 -2.58 -0.70
C LEU A 203 -8.88 -4.00 -1.27
N PRO A 204 -9.56 -4.99 -0.65
CA PRO A 204 -10.39 -4.88 0.55
C PRO A 204 -9.57 -4.60 1.82
N ARG A 205 -10.25 -4.05 2.84
CA ARG A 205 -9.67 -3.77 4.15
C ARG A 205 -9.21 -5.08 4.82
N ASP A 206 -8.05 -5.04 5.47
CA ASP A 206 -7.58 -6.17 6.27
C ASP A 206 -8.53 -6.41 7.46
N PRO A 207 -8.93 -7.67 7.75
CA PRO A 207 -9.83 -7.96 8.87
C PRO A 207 -9.25 -7.62 10.24
N GLY A 208 -7.92 -7.51 10.37
CA GLY A 208 -7.24 -7.02 11.57
C GLY A 208 -7.15 -5.49 11.67
N GLY A 209 -7.64 -4.75 10.66
CA GLY A 209 -7.64 -3.29 10.63
C GLY A 209 -6.25 -2.71 10.92
N CYS A 210 -6.17 -1.77 11.86
CA CYS A 210 -4.89 -1.13 12.17
C CYS A 210 -3.94 -2.02 12.98
N ALA A 211 -4.39 -3.17 13.52
CA ALA A 211 -3.49 -4.14 14.15
C ALA A 211 -2.64 -4.90 13.11
N ALA A 212 -3.03 -4.90 11.83
CA ALA A 212 -2.24 -5.48 10.75
C ALA A 212 -1.06 -4.57 10.31
N ILE A 213 -1.08 -3.30 10.71
CA ILE A 213 -0.06 -2.31 10.37
C ILE A 213 1.11 -2.45 11.34
N ARG A 214 2.25 -2.94 10.83
CA ARG A 214 3.43 -3.26 11.67
C ARG A 214 3.99 -2.06 12.42
N GLU A 215 3.83 -0.87 11.87
CA GLU A 215 4.29 0.38 12.46
C GLU A 215 3.46 0.79 13.67
N ILE A 216 2.20 0.34 13.78
CA ILE A 216 1.31 0.68 14.89
C ILE A 216 1.50 -0.34 16.01
N PRO A 217 1.88 0.09 17.22
CA PRO A 217 2.01 -0.83 18.35
C PRO A 217 0.68 -1.52 18.66
N ALA A 218 0.70 -2.85 18.82
CA ALA A 218 -0.50 -3.66 19.06
C ALA A 218 -1.34 -3.17 20.25
N ARG A 219 -0.69 -2.68 21.32
CA ARG A 219 -1.39 -2.09 22.47
C ARG A 219 -2.19 -0.85 22.11
N LEU A 220 -1.68 -0.02 21.18
CA LEU A 220 -2.39 1.16 20.72
C LEU A 220 -3.53 0.82 19.76
N ALA A 221 -3.30 -0.14 18.85
CA ALA A 221 -4.37 -0.66 17.99
C ALA A 221 -5.55 -1.17 18.83
N ALA A 222 -5.28 -1.94 19.89
CA ALA A 222 -6.31 -2.41 20.81
C ALA A 222 -7.08 -1.27 21.51
N LEU A 223 -6.39 -0.17 21.88
CA LEU A 223 -7.04 1.03 22.44
C LEU A 223 -7.94 1.76 21.44
N TRP A 224 -7.72 1.55 20.14
CA TRP A 224 -8.55 2.06 19.05
C TRP A 224 -9.59 1.05 18.55
N GLY A 225 -9.73 -0.10 19.22
CA GLY A 225 -10.61 -1.19 18.77
C GLY A 225 -10.22 -1.72 17.39
N ASP A 226 -8.90 -1.84 17.15
CA ASP A 226 -8.28 -2.26 15.90
C ASP A 226 -8.70 -1.40 14.69
N CYS A 227 -9.21 -0.19 14.97
CA CYS A 227 -9.75 0.74 13.99
C CYS A 227 -10.95 0.19 13.20
N LEU A 228 -11.59 -0.88 13.69
CA LEU A 228 -12.69 -1.60 13.04
C LEU A 228 -14.05 -0.96 13.30
N ALA A 229 -14.14 0.07 14.14
CA ALA A 229 -15.41 0.70 14.54
C ALA A 229 -16.14 1.44 13.41
N ARG A 230 -15.68 1.36 12.15
CA ARG A 230 -16.37 1.93 10.99
C ARG A 230 -17.08 0.84 10.18
N PRO A 231 -18.30 1.14 9.69
CA PRO A 231 -18.98 0.32 8.70
C PRO A 231 -18.28 0.36 7.33
#